data_AF-A0A948PTH1-F1
#
_entry.id   AF-A0A948PTH1-F1
#
_cell.length_a   1.000
_cell.length_b   1.000
_cell.length_c   1.000
_cell.angle_alpha   90.00
_cell.angle_beta   90.00
_cell.angle_gamma   90.00
#
_symmetry.space_group_name_H-M   'P 1'
#
loop_
_entity.id
_entity.type
_entity.pdbx_description
1 polymer ?
#
loop_
_entity_poly.entity_id
_entity_poly.type
_entity_poly.pdbx_seq_one_letter_code
_entity_poly.pdbx_strand_id
1 'polypeptide(L)'
;MRNNRILILTGVFLEGVGGPPTLLKELNKDLIERSYRVTVLTFGKKNEAKKYPYPVKVVSDKWPSFLKSFLYLIKGFWLALKSDIIYNQDLYTAGLTALLIKRFLGKKLVTRF
;
A
#
# COMPACT_ATOMS: atom_id res chain seq x y z
N MET A 1 3.60 23.74 -5.85
CA MET A 1 4.05 22.79 -4.80
C MET A 1 4.03 21.39 -5.38
N ARG A 2 5.10 20.60 -5.24
CA ARG A 2 5.13 19.21 -5.73
C ARG A 2 4.38 18.35 -4.72
N ASN A 3 3.15 17.94 -5.02
CA ASN A 3 2.39 17.05 -4.14
C ASN A 3 3.10 15.69 -4.07
N ASN A 4 3.69 15.39 -2.92
CA ASN A 4 4.39 14.11 -2.72
C ASN A 4 3.42 12.96 -2.84
N ARG A 5 3.85 11.90 -3.54
CA ARG A 5 3.07 10.70 -3.78
C ARG A 5 3.48 9.63 -2.77
N ILE A 6 2.50 9.11 -2.04
CA ILE A 6 2.68 8.15 -0.97
C ILE A 6 2.11 6.80 -1.44
N LEU A 7 2.96 5.79 -1.46
CA LEU A 7 2.55 4.39 -1.63
C LEU A 7 2.41 3.75 -0.26
N ILE A 8 1.22 3.27 0.05
CA ILE A 8 0.94 2.51 1.27
C ILE A 8 0.94 1.03 0.94
N LEU A 9 1.77 0.27 1.63
CA LEU A 9 1.86 -1.18 1.55
C LEU A 9 1.23 -1.77 2.81
N THR A 10 0.19 -2.56 2.63
CA THR A 10 -0.45 -3.32 3.72
C THR A 10 -0.97 -4.65 3.20
N GLY A 11 -0.97 -5.67 4.05
CA GLY A 11 -1.57 -6.96 3.77
C GLY A 11 -3.10 -6.95 3.92
N VAL A 12 -3.63 -6.13 4.84
CA VAL A 12 -5.06 -6.13 5.21
C VAL A 12 -5.59 -4.70 5.17
N PHE A 13 -6.49 -4.41 4.22
CA PHE A 13 -7.09 -3.09 4.07
C PHE A 13 -8.59 -3.11 3.80
N LEU A 14 -9.07 -4.09 3.03
CA LEU A 14 -10.43 -4.10 2.51
C LEU A 14 -11.48 -4.53 3.53
N GLU A 15 -11.14 -5.44 4.45
CA GLU A 15 -12.12 -6.17 5.28
C GLU A 15 -12.38 -5.59 6.68
N GLY A 16 -11.72 -4.50 7.09
CA GLY A 16 -11.77 -4.06 8.50
C GLY A 16 -12.85 -3.02 8.82
N VAL A 17 -13.86 -3.43 9.61
CA VAL A 17 -14.52 -2.57 10.62
C VAL A 17 -13.71 -2.74 11.91
N GLY A 18 -12.80 -1.81 12.20
CA GLY A 18 -11.88 -1.85 13.35
C GLY A 18 -10.43 -2.26 13.00
N GLY A 19 -9.50 -1.95 13.90
CA GLY A 19 -8.08 -2.36 13.82
C GLY A 19 -7.18 -1.49 12.91
N PRO A 20 -6.03 -2.04 12.45
CA PRO A 20 -5.07 -1.35 11.57
C PRO A 20 -5.66 -0.70 10.30
N PRO A 21 -6.67 -1.31 9.63
CA PRO A 21 -7.28 -0.72 8.44
C PRO A 21 -8.06 0.57 8.72
N THR A 22 -8.68 0.72 9.90
CA THR A 22 -9.40 1.96 10.26
C THR A 22 -8.43 3.13 10.40
N LEU A 23 -7.30 2.90 11.08
CA LEU A 23 -6.24 3.89 11.22
C LEU A 23 -5.68 4.32 9.86
N LEU A 24 -5.50 3.38 8.92
CA LEU A 24 -5.11 3.72 7.55
C LEU A 24 -6.14 4.56 6.82
N LYS A 25 -7.43 4.29 7.01
CA LYS A 25 -8.50 5.06 6.36
C LYS A 25 -8.49 6.52 6.83
N GLU A 26 -8.36 6.74 8.14
CA GLU A 26 -8.24 8.09 8.71
C GLU A 26 -6.95 8.77 8.27
N LEU A 27 -5.81 8.09 8.35
CA LEU A 27 -4.53 8.61 7.85
C LEU A 27 -4.59 9.01 6.37
N ASN A 28 -5.22 8.18 5.53
CA ASN A 28 -5.38 8.47 4.11
C ASN A 28 -6.21 9.72 3.88
N LYS A 29 -7.28 9.90 4.66
CA LYS A 29 -8.13 11.09 4.60
C LYS A 29 -7.31 12.34 4.95
N ASP A 30 -6.61 12.32 6.07
CA ASP A 30 -5.78 13.45 6.52
C ASP A 30 -4.66 13.79 5.54
N LEU A 31 -4.02 12.77 4.95
CA LEU A 31 -2.98 12.96 3.94
C LEU A 31 -3.56 13.61 2.67
N ILE A 32 -4.73 13.17 2.22
CA ILE A 32 -5.39 13.74 1.04
C ILE A 32 -5.84 15.19 1.30
N GLU A 33 -6.39 15.48 2.48
CA GLU A 33 -6.75 16.86 2.89
C GLU A 33 -5.52 17.78 2.90
N ARG A 34 -4.35 17.25 3.28
CA ARG A 34 -3.05 17.94 3.20
C ARG A 34 -2.44 17.93 1.80
N SER A 35 -3.24 17.65 0.76
CA SER A 35 -2.84 17.62 -0.65
C SER A 35 -1.83 16.53 -1.05
N TYR A 36 -1.61 15.49 -0.25
CA TYR A 36 -0.82 14.33 -0.67
C TYR A 36 -1.60 13.43 -1.62
N ARG A 37 -0.89 12.75 -2.53
CA ARG A 37 -1.50 11.74 -3.41
C ARG A 37 -1.21 10.35 -2.84
N VAL A 38 -2.24 9.70 -2.31
CA VAL A 38 -2.11 8.38 -1.68
C VAL A 38 -2.51 7.28 -2.65
N THR A 39 -1.74 6.20 -2.70
CA THR A 39 -2.11 4.94 -3.36
C THR A 39 -1.89 3.78 -2.40
N VAL A 40 -2.89 2.93 -2.22
CA VAL A 40 -2.81 1.76 -1.34
C VAL A 40 -2.61 0.51 -2.18
N LEU A 41 -1.68 -0.37 -1.80
CA LEU A 41 -1.53 -1.71 -2.34
C LEU A 41 -1.86 -2.74 -1.25
N THR A 42 -2.81 -3.63 -1.56
CA THR A 42 -3.33 -4.63 -0.61
C THR A 42 -3.70 -5.94 -1.28
N PHE A 43 -4.04 -6.95 -0.47
CA PHE A 43 -4.66 -8.19 -0.91
C PHE A 43 -6.19 -8.11 -0.83
N GLY A 44 -6.89 -8.96 -1.57
CA GLY A 44 -8.36 -9.05 -1.52
C GLY A 44 -9.05 -9.09 -2.87
N LYS A 45 -10.32 -8.69 -2.89
CA LYS A 45 -11.17 -8.70 -4.10
C LYS A 45 -11.19 -7.32 -4.77
N LYS A 46 -10.96 -7.29 -6.08
CA LYS A 46 -10.91 -6.05 -6.88
C LYS A 46 -12.18 -5.19 -6.77
N ASN A 47 -13.34 -5.80 -6.54
CA ASN A 47 -14.61 -5.09 -6.42
C ASN A 47 -14.69 -4.25 -5.13
N GLU A 48 -14.01 -4.67 -4.05
CA GLU A 48 -14.03 -3.95 -2.78
C GLU A 48 -13.15 -2.69 -2.82
N ALA A 49 -12.09 -2.71 -3.64
CA ALA A 49 -11.23 -1.54 -3.83
C ALA A 49 -11.93 -0.35 -4.50
N LYS A 50 -13.00 -0.58 -5.26
CA LYS A 50 -13.76 0.50 -5.92
C LYS A 50 -14.56 1.37 -4.94
N LYS A 51 -14.66 0.97 -3.67
CA LYS A 51 -15.43 1.69 -2.64
C LYS A 51 -14.71 2.91 -2.08
N TYR A 52 -13.43 3.09 -2.39
CA TYR A 52 -12.58 4.13 -1.78
C TYR A 52 -12.42 5.34 -2.72
N PRO A 53 -12.37 6.57 -2.19
CA PRO A 53 -12.20 7.79 -2.99
C PRO A 53 -10.78 8.01 -3.52
N TYR A 54 -9.87 7.05 -3.29
CA TYR A 54 -8.47 7.09 -3.70
C TYR A 54 -8.04 5.75 -4.32
N PRO A 55 -6.93 5.73 -5.10
CA PRO A 55 -6.47 4.52 -5.75
C PRO A 55 -6.12 3.40 -4.76
N VAL A 56 -6.92 2.33 -4.77
CA VAL A 56 -6.63 1.07 -4.08
C VAL A 56 -6.30 0.01 -5.13
N LYS A 57 -5.06 -0.46 -5.13
CA LYS A 57 -4.55 -1.52 -5.99
C LYS A 57 -4.59 -2.82 -5.22
N VAL A 58 -5.10 -3.87 -5.87
CA VAL A 58 -5.33 -5.16 -5.23
C VAL A 58 -4.57 -6.25 -5.95
N VAL A 59 -3.99 -7.14 -5.16
CA VAL A 59 -3.53 -8.47 -5.59
C VAL A 59 -4.59 -9.47 -5.18
N SER A 60 -5.11 -10.21 -6.16
CA SER A 60 -6.21 -11.15 -5.94
C SER A 60 -5.77 -12.31 -5.04
N ASP A 61 -6.57 -12.63 -4.03
CA ASP A 61 -6.32 -13.78 -3.15
C ASP A 61 -6.54 -15.14 -3.82
N LYS A 62 -7.09 -15.16 -5.04
CA LYS A 62 -7.21 -16.37 -5.86
C LYS A 62 -5.87 -17.00 -6.24
N TRP A 63 -4.76 -16.28 -6.11
CA TRP A 63 -3.43 -16.80 -6.46
C TRP A 63 -2.83 -17.61 -5.30
N PRO A 64 -2.04 -18.67 -5.60
CA PRO A 64 -1.28 -19.40 -4.58
C PRO A 64 -0.37 -18.47 -3.77
N SER A 65 -0.08 -18.83 -2.51
CA SER A 65 0.63 -17.96 -1.55
C SER A 65 1.98 -17.41 -2.04
N PHE A 66 2.73 -18.19 -2.82
CA PHE A 66 3.99 -17.73 -3.41
C PHE A 66 3.75 -16.72 -4.55
N LEU A 67 2.90 -17.09 -5.51
CA LEU A 67 2.55 -16.25 -6.66
C LEU A 67 1.90 -14.93 -6.23
N LYS A 68 1.00 -14.93 -5.25
CA LYS A 68 0.38 -13.69 -4.75
C LYS A 68 1.43 -12.75 -4.15
N SER A 69 2.40 -13.28 -3.40
CA SER A 69 3.46 -12.48 -2.78
C SER A 69 4.40 -11.90 -3.84
N PHE A 70 4.74 -12.68 -4.86
CA PHE A 70 5.56 -12.22 -5.98
C PHE A 70 4.86 -11.16 -6.83
N LEU A 71 3.57 -11.36 -7.15
CA LEU A 71 2.75 -10.36 -7.84
C LEU A 71 2.58 -9.07 -7.03
N TYR A 72 2.48 -9.19 -5.71
CA TYR A 72 2.45 -8.04 -4.80
C TYR A 72 3.75 -7.26 -4.85
N LEU A 73 4.89 -7.96 -4.77
CA LEU A 73 6.21 -7.36 -4.88
C LEU A 73 6.38 -6.60 -6.20
N ILE A 74 6.08 -7.24 -7.34
CA ILE A 74 6.18 -6.62 -8.66
C ILE A 74 5.31 -5.37 -8.74
N LYS A 75 4.02 -5.48 -8.37
CA LYS A 75 3.11 -4.32 -8.38
C LYS A 75 3.59 -3.22 -7.45
N GLY A 76 4.07 -3.56 -6.26
CA GLY A 76 4.65 -2.63 -5.30
C GLY A 76 5.83 -1.88 -5.91
N PHE A 77 6.73 -2.57 -6.60
CA PHE A 77 7.88 -1.98 -7.27
C PHE A 77 7.47 -0.97 -8.36
N TRP A 78 6.52 -1.35 -9.22
CA TRP A 78 6.00 -0.47 -10.27
C TRP A 78 5.27 0.76 -9.73
N LEU A 79 4.56 0.61 -8.61
CA LEU A 79 3.90 1.74 -7.93
C LEU A 79 4.92 2.62 -7.19
N ALA A 80 5.97 2.03 -6.63
CA ALA A 80 7.02 2.76 -5.93
C ALA A 80 7.84 3.64 -6.87
N LEU A 81 8.05 3.21 -8.12
CA LEU A 81 8.64 4.05 -9.17
C LEU A 81 7.87 5.36 -9.36
N LYS A 82 6.53 5.31 -9.24
CA LYS A 82 5.63 6.46 -9.39
C LYS A 82 5.43 7.26 -8.10
N SER A 83 6.05 6.83 -7.00
CA SER A 83 5.86 7.38 -5.66
C SER A 83 7.15 7.97 -5.10
N ASP A 84 7.03 8.94 -4.21
CA ASP A 84 8.17 9.60 -3.56
C ASP A 84 8.44 8.98 -2.18
N ILE A 85 7.39 8.53 -1.48
CA ILE A 85 7.44 7.98 -0.12
C ILE A 85 6.70 6.64 -0.09
N ILE A 86 7.24 5.69 0.68
CA ILE A 86 6.63 4.40 0.96
C ILE A 86 6.29 4.34 2.44
N TYR A 87 5.05 3.98 2.73
CA TYR A 87 4.55 3.74 4.07
C TYR A 87 4.15 2.28 4.18
N ASN A 88 4.68 1.57 5.17
CA ASN A 88 4.37 0.18 5.41
C ASN A 88 3.78 0.00 6.80
N GLN A 89 2.72 -0.80 6.91
CA GLN A 89 2.03 -1.06 8.17
C GLN A 89 2.13 -2.51 8.67
N ASP A 90 2.65 -3.45 7.86
CA ASP A 90 2.70 -4.87 8.23
C ASP A 90 4.11 -5.45 8.10
N LEU A 91 4.49 -6.38 8.98
CA LEU A 91 5.82 -6.99 8.97
C LEU A 91 6.00 -8.05 7.85
N TYR A 92 4.93 -8.69 7.42
CA TYR A 92 4.96 -9.82 6.48
C TYR A 92 5.29 -9.40 5.03
N THR A 93 4.50 -9.83 4.05
CA THR A 93 4.76 -9.59 2.63
C THR A 93 4.89 -8.10 2.30
N ALA A 94 4.12 -7.24 2.97
CA ALA A 94 4.19 -5.79 2.78
C ALA A 94 5.53 -5.22 3.29
N GLY A 95 5.98 -5.62 4.48
CA GLY A 95 7.25 -5.21 5.06
C GLY A 95 8.46 -5.68 4.28
N LEU A 96 8.47 -6.96 3.86
CA LEU A 96 9.50 -7.48 2.98
C LEU A 96 9.54 -6.70 1.65
N THR A 97 8.38 -6.45 1.05
CA THR A 97 8.25 -5.66 -0.18
C THR A 97 8.79 -4.25 0.02
N ALA A 98 8.46 -3.59 1.12
CA ALA A 98 8.90 -2.25 1.44
C ALA A 98 10.42 -2.16 1.61
N LEU A 99 11.02 -3.15 2.27
CA LEU A 99 12.47 -3.25 2.48
C LEU A 99 13.21 -3.49 1.18
N LEU A 100 12.72 -4.40 0.33
CA LEU A 100 13.29 -4.65 -1.00
C LEU A 100 13.22 -3.39 -1.84
N ILE A 101 12.07 -2.72 -1.88
CA ILE A 101 11.91 -1.48 -2.63
C ILE A 101 12.86 -0.40 -2.13
N LYS A 102 13.00 -0.21 -0.80
CA LYS A 102 13.98 0.72 -0.23
C LYS A 102 15.40 0.38 -0.71
N ARG A 103 15.78 -0.89 -0.65
CA ARG A 103 17.12 -1.35 -1.03
C ARG A 103 17.44 -1.13 -2.52
N PHE A 104 16.47 -1.37 -3.41
CA PHE A 104 16.68 -1.25 -4.85
C PHE A 104 16.43 0.15 -5.42
N LEU A 105 15.45 0.90 -4.88
CA LEU A 105 15.03 2.19 -5.42
C LEU A 105 15.45 3.39 -4.56
N GLY A 106 16.05 3.16 -3.38
CA GLY A 106 16.49 4.23 -2.48
C GLY A 106 15.36 5.11 -1.93
N LYS A 107 14.11 4.65 -2.00
CA LYS A 107 12.93 5.43 -1.62
C LYS A 107 12.87 5.66 -0.10
N LYS A 108 12.29 6.79 0.32
CA LYS A 108 12.01 7.06 1.73
C LYS A 108 10.97 6.03 2.22
N LEU A 109 11.34 5.27 3.24
CA LEU A 109 10.50 4.25 3.85
C LEU A 109 10.13 4.68 5.28
N VAL A 110 8.83 4.71 5.56
CA VAL A 110 8.26 4.85 6.90
C VAL A 110 7.59 3.53 7.23
N THR A 111 7.99 2.92 8.33
CA THR A 111 7.40 1.65 8.79
C THR A 111 6.70 1.86 10.12
N ARG A 112 5.49 1.36 10.24
CA ARG A 112 4.73 1.25 11.47
C ARG A 112 4.33 -0.21 11.67
N PHE A 113 4.39 -0.68 12.92
CA PHE A 113 3.99 -2.02 13.33
C PHE A 113 2.78 -1.92 14.25
#